data_AF-A0AAV2J9R5-F1
#
_entry.id   AF-A0AAV2J9R5-F1
#
_cell.length_a   1.000
_cell.length_b   1.000
_cell.length_c   1.000
_cell.angle_alpha   90.00
_cell.angle_beta   90.00
_cell.angle_gamma   90.00
#
_symmetry.space_group_name_H-M   'P 1'
#
loop_
_entity.id
_entity.type
_entity.pdbx_description
1 polymer ?
#
loop_
_entity_poly.entity_id
_entity_poly.type
_entity_poly.pdbx_seq_one_letter_code
_entity_poly.pdbx_strand_id
1 'polypeptide(L)'
;MRAGSGSPHTASPSPRLRLCAHAPIQLRSMTCSLASDRRQSEDSLQPNCAAASLVLGQRDLSRAGDLFSLDDVDIEDCLSQALEQIKAISCSSDYLSSDNDQAVVEICITRITTAIRETGSIERHSPALVALWEACLQHKLTPAGESTEDTPHAKIASDITSCILQNYSCPSVMALAVPVAVRFLHRGNKELRRNMSSYLSLAAIAKAELLSEHAEALCRSVLSGTP
;
A
#
# COMPACT_ATOMS: atom_id res chain seq x y z
N MET A 1 35.66 -50.57 43.89
CA MET A 1 35.42 -49.30 43.15
C MET A 1 34.15 -49.46 42.32
N ARG A 2 33.22 -48.50 42.43
CA ARG A 2 31.97 -48.28 41.66
C ARG A 2 32.23 -48.22 40.13
N ALA A 3 31.29 -48.31 39.19
CA ALA A 3 29.86 -48.70 39.11
C ALA A 3 29.39 -48.58 37.62
N GLY A 4 28.44 -49.43 37.18
CA GLY A 4 27.37 -49.22 36.16
C GLY A 4 27.75 -48.89 34.71
N SER A 5 26.99 -49.22 33.64
CA SER A 5 25.61 -49.71 33.43
C SER A 5 25.41 -49.96 31.91
N GLY A 6 24.77 -51.06 31.47
CA GLY A 6 23.48 -51.12 30.71
C GLY A 6 23.58 -50.69 29.22
N SER A 7 23.07 -51.35 28.17
CA SER A 7 21.91 -52.25 27.98
C SER A 7 21.92 -52.84 26.53
N PRO A 8 20.98 -53.76 26.15
CA PRO A 8 21.16 -54.73 25.05
C PRO A 8 20.39 -54.44 23.73
N HIS A 9 20.84 -55.07 22.63
CA HIS A 9 20.16 -55.18 21.34
C HIS A 9 19.28 -56.45 21.26
N THR A 10 18.01 -56.33 20.84
CA THR A 10 17.26 -57.46 20.24
C THR A 10 16.37 -56.98 19.08
N ALA A 11 16.12 -57.91 18.16
CA ALA A 11 15.81 -57.71 16.75
C ALA A 11 14.31 -57.70 16.39
N SER A 12 14.04 -57.14 15.21
CA SER A 12 12.77 -57.06 14.46
C SER A 12 12.23 -58.43 14.00
N PRO A 13 10.94 -58.50 13.61
CA PRO A 13 10.65 -59.06 12.29
C PRO A 13 9.61 -58.28 11.45
N SER A 14 9.75 -58.41 10.13
CA SER A 14 8.92 -57.84 9.06
C SER A 14 7.53 -58.49 8.91
N PRO A 15 6.54 -57.83 8.29
CA PRO A 15 5.32 -58.49 7.82
C PRO A 15 5.36 -58.79 6.30
N ARG A 16 4.87 -59.99 5.94
CA ARG A 16 4.62 -60.44 4.55
C ARG A 16 3.16 -60.19 4.14
N LEU A 17 3.03 -59.88 2.85
CA LEU A 17 1.84 -59.65 2.03
C LEU A 17 0.70 -60.68 2.17
N ARG A 18 -0.55 -60.21 2.05
CA ARG A 18 -1.66 -60.98 1.46
C ARG A 18 -2.45 -60.11 0.48
N LEU A 19 -2.56 -60.63 -0.74
CA LEU A 19 -3.33 -60.15 -1.87
C LEU A 19 -4.56 -61.07 -2.00
N CYS A 20 -5.77 -60.51 -2.07
CA CYS A 20 -6.96 -61.20 -2.60
C CYS A 20 -7.78 -60.19 -3.43
N ALA A 21 -8.27 -60.65 -4.58
CA ALA A 21 -8.76 -59.88 -5.71
C ALA A 21 -10.27 -59.99 -5.95
N HIS A 22 -10.78 -59.09 -6.82
CA HIS A 22 -12.05 -59.07 -7.59
C HIS A 22 -13.38 -58.83 -6.85
N ALA A 23 -14.40 -58.09 -7.33
CA ALA A 23 -14.72 -57.12 -8.42
C ALA A 23 -16.24 -56.74 -8.23
N PRO A 24 -16.96 -55.91 -9.04
CA PRO A 24 -16.59 -54.87 -10.01
C PRO A 24 -17.24 -53.48 -9.74
N ILE A 25 -16.73 -52.48 -10.46
CA ILE A 25 -17.14 -51.08 -10.52
C ILE A 25 -18.22 -50.91 -11.61
N GLN A 26 -19.33 -50.25 -11.30
CA GLN A 26 -20.30 -49.77 -12.28
C GLN A 26 -19.86 -48.41 -12.86
N LEU A 27 -19.75 -48.37 -14.19
CA LEU A 27 -19.50 -47.19 -15.01
C LEU A 27 -20.64 -46.17 -14.86
N ARG A 28 -20.31 -44.90 -14.62
CA ARG A 28 -21.09 -43.76 -15.14
C ARG A 28 -20.17 -42.63 -15.61
N SER A 29 -19.95 -42.66 -16.93
CA SER A 29 -19.80 -41.55 -17.86
C SER A 29 -19.42 -40.17 -17.29
N MET A 30 -18.15 -39.79 -17.49
CA MET A 30 -17.74 -38.39 -17.57
C MET A 30 -18.03 -37.88 -18.99
N THR A 31 -18.90 -36.87 -19.13
CA THR A 31 -18.75 -35.82 -20.15
C THR A 31 -19.61 -34.60 -19.80
N CYS A 32 -18.97 -33.43 -19.91
CA CYS A 32 -19.52 -32.07 -20.03
C CYS A 32 -20.31 -31.47 -18.86
N SER A 33 -19.64 -30.66 -18.05
CA SER A 33 -20.07 -29.26 -17.84
C SER A 33 -18.93 -28.39 -17.30
N LEU A 34 -17.95 -28.07 -18.17
CA LEU A 34 -17.04 -26.94 -17.97
C LEU A 34 -17.76 -25.67 -18.42
N ALA A 35 -18.68 -25.16 -17.62
CA ALA A 35 -19.26 -23.82 -17.82
C ALA A 35 -20.10 -23.38 -16.61
N SER A 36 -19.56 -23.35 -15.38
CA SER A 36 -20.25 -22.62 -14.31
C SER A 36 -19.38 -22.25 -13.10
N ASP A 37 -18.09 -21.97 -13.30
CA ASP A 37 -17.20 -21.59 -12.19
C ASP A 37 -16.38 -20.33 -12.50
N ARG A 38 -17.09 -19.29 -12.98
CA ARG A 38 -16.55 -17.94 -13.25
C ARG A 38 -17.56 -16.82 -12.97
N ARG A 39 -18.48 -17.01 -12.02
CA ARG A 39 -19.43 -15.96 -11.59
C ARG A 39 -19.81 -16.10 -10.11
N GLN A 40 -18.83 -16.09 -9.23
CA GLN A 40 -19.05 -16.02 -7.78
C GLN A 40 -17.78 -15.52 -7.06
N SER A 41 -17.36 -14.30 -7.38
CA SER A 41 -16.31 -13.60 -6.64
C SER A 41 -16.38 -12.09 -6.82
N GLU A 42 -17.59 -11.51 -6.83
CA GLU A 42 -17.77 -10.06 -6.99
C GLU A 42 -18.81 -9.41 -6.06
N ASP A 43 -19.51 -10.14 -5.16
CA ASP A 43 -20.73 -9.59 -4.54
C ASP A 43 -20.81 -9.67 -3.01
N SER A 44 -19.72 -9.32 -2.33
CA SER A 44 -19.76 -9.03 -0.89
C SER A 44 -18.81 -7.90 -0.52
N LEU A 45 -18.83 -6.81 -1.31
CA LEU A 45 -18.24 -5.55 -0.89
C LEU A 45 -19.21 -4.91 0.13
N GLN A 46 -18.72 -4.58 1.33
CA GLN A 46 -19.56 -3.91 2.31
C GLN A 46 -20.14 -2.59 1.72
N PRO A 47 -21.39 -2.22 2.06
CA PRO A 47 -22.08 -1.09 1.41
C PRO A 47 -21.36 0.26 1.54
N ASN A 48 -20.58 0.42 2.61
CA ASN A 48 -19.70 1.57 2.88
C ASN A 48 -18.46 1.58 1.96
N CYS A 49 -17.80 0.44 1.77
CA CYS A 49 -16.73 0.25 0.79
C CYS A 49 -17.19 0.49 -0.66
N ALA A 50 -18.45 0.16 -0.95
CA ALA A 50 -19.06 0.46 -2.24
C ALA A 50 -19.12 1.97 -2.48
N ALA A 51 -19.51 2.78 -1.49
CA ALA A 51 -19.60 4.23 -1.63
C ALA A 51 -18.23 4.91 -1.88
N ALA A 52 -17.16 4.50 -1.19
CA ALA A 52 -15.80 4.96 -1.48
C ALA A 52 -15.34 4.54 -2.89
N SER A 53 -15.64 3.29 -3.27
CA SER A 53 -15.40 2.79 -4.64
C SER A 53 -16.29 3.46 -5.69
N LEU A 54 -17.39 4.11 -5.32
CA LEU A 54 -18.33 4.75 -6.22
C LEU A 54 -17.83 6.13 -6.64
N VAL A 55 -17.36 6.92 -5.67
CA VAL A 55 -16.75 8.23 -5.96
C VAL A 55 -15.48 8.04 -6.80
N LEU A 56 -14.63 7.06 -6.47
CA LEU A 56 -13.41 6.76 -7.23
C LEU A 56 -13.68 6.00 -8.53
N GLY A 57 -14.54 4.99 -8.50
CA GLY A 57 -14.82 4.11 -9.65
C GLY A 57 -15.70 4.76 -10.72
N GLN A 58 -16.62 5.64 -10.32
CA GLN A 58 -17.44 6.43 -11.27
C GLN A 58 -16.86 7.81 -11.53
N ARG A 59 -15.82 8.21 -10.79
CA ARG A 59 -15.21 9.56 -10.84
C ARG A 59 -16.25 10.67 -10.68
N ASP A 60 -17.24 10.45 -9.83
CA ASP A 60 -18.42 11.31 -9.70
C ASP A 60 -18.29 12.23 -8.48
N LEU A 61 -17.84 13.46 -8.72
CA LEU A 61 -17.72 14.51 -7.69
C LEU A 61 -19.05 14.90 -7.04
N SER A 62 -20.17 14.74 -7.75
CA SER A 62 -21.48 15.11 -7.19
C SER A 62 -21.84 14.30 -5.94
N ARG A 63 -21.14 13.17 -5.76
CA ARG A 63 -21.30 12.23 -4.66
C ARG A 63 -20.24 12.34 -3.57
N ALA A 64 -19.36 13.34 -3.64
CA ALA A 64 -18.38 13.58 -2.58
C ALA A 64 -19.04 13.72 -1.20
N GLY A 65 -20.25 14.30 -1.12
CA GLY A 65 -21.01 14.40 0.12
C GLY A 65 -21.35 13.04 0.75
N ASP A 66 -21.61 12.01 -0.06
CA ASP A 66 -21.86 10.65 0.44
C ASP A 66 -20.61 10.10 1.13
N LEU A 67 -19.43 10.31 0.53
CA LEU A 67 -18.14 9.85 1.06
C LEU A 67 -17.79 10.49 2.41
N PHE A 68 -18.12 11.77 2.60
CA PHE A 68 -17.91 12.46 3.88
C PHE A 68 -18.96 12.15 4.94
N SER A 69 -20.08 11.52 4.57
CA SER A 69 -21.13 11.12 5.50
C SER A 69 -20.88 9.75 6.14
N LEU A 70 -19.89 9.00 5.66
CA LEU A 70 -19.50 7.70 6.20
C LEU A 70 -18.55 7.86 7.39
N ASP A 71 -18.75 7.03 8.42
CA ASP A 71 -17.84 6.95 9.56
C ASP A 71 -16.46 6.40 9.14
N ASP A 72 -15.40 6.79 9.85
CA ASP A 72 -14.04 6.37 9.51
C ASP A 72 -13.85 4.84 9.60
N VAL A 73 -14.45 4.21 10.61
CA VAL A 73 -14.41 2.76 10.81
C VAL A 73 -15.09 1.99 9.68
N ASP A 74 -16.11 2.60 9.06
CA ASP A 74 -16.88 1.96 8.00
C ASP A 74 -16.08 1.87 6.70
N ILE A 75 -15.13 2.78 6.47
CA ILE A 75 -14.34 2.80 5.23
C ILE A 75 -12.95 2.21 5.40
N GLU A 76 -12.51 1.94 6.63
CA GLU A 76 -11.15 1.47 6.97
C GLU A 76 -10.71 0.29 6.11
N ASP A 77 -11.55 -0.75 6.00
CA ASP A 77 -11.20 -1.99 5.30
C ASP A 77 -10.89 -1.79 3.81
N CYS A 78 -11.34 -0.68 3.22
CA CYS A 78 -11.23 -0.40 1.79
C CYS A 78 -10.25 0.72 1.44
N LEU A 79 -9.59 1.33 2.42
CA LEU A 79 -8.66 2.45 2.19
C LEU A 79 -7.49 2.07 1.29
N SER A 80 -6.94 0.85 1.44
CA SER A 80 -5.83 0.37 0.58
C SER A 80 -6.27 0.26 -0.89
N GLN A 81 -7.45 -0.29 -1.14
CA GLN A 81 -8.00 -0.42 -2.50
C GLN A 81 -8.30 0.96 -3.10
N ALA A 82 -8.82 1.88 -2.30
CA ALA A 82 -9.07 3.26 -2.71
C ALA A 82 -7.76 3.97 -3.11
N LEU A 83 -6.66 3.77 -2.37
CA LEU A 83 -5.34 4.30 -2.72
C LEU A 83 -4.81 3.74 -4.04
N GLU A 84 -5.05 2.46 -4.33
CA GLU A 84 -4.71 1.84 -5.62
C GLU A 84 -5.53 2.42 -6.78
N GLN A 85 -6.81 2.71 -6.56
CA GLN A 85 -7.65 3.39 -7.56
C GLN A 85 -7.18 4.83 -7.81
N ILE A 86 -6.84 5.59 -6.76
CA ILE A 86 -6.24 6.92 -6.90
C ILE A 86 -4.94 6.86 -7.69
N LYS A 87 -4.09 5.85 -7.45
CA LYS A 87 -2.87 5.64 -8.22
C LYS A 87 -3.18 5.40 -9.69
N ALA A 88 -4.16 4.54 -10.00
CA ALA A 88 -4.55 4.28 -11.38
C ALA A 88 -5.07 5.54 -12.10
N ILE A 89 -5.89 6.34 -11.42
CA ILE A 89 -6.43 7.61 -11.97
C ILE A 89 -5.29 8.62 -12.16
N SER A 90 -4.48 8.87 -11.14
CA SER A 90 -3.41 9.87 -11.19
C SER A 90 -2.27 9.53 -12.16
N CYS A 91 -2.09 8.25 -12.51
CA CYS A 91 -1.14 7.81 -13.53
C CYS A 91 -1.74 7.78 -14.95
N SER A 92 -3.02 8.12 -15.14
CA SER A 92 -3.62 8.14 -16.47
C SER A 92 -3.07 9.29 -17.32
N SER A 93 -3.05 9.10 -18.64
CA SER A 93 -2.50 10.10 -19.58
C SER A 93 -3.29 11.40 -19.64
N ASP A 94 -4.58 11.35 -19.31
CA ASP A 94 -5.54 12.45 -19.34
C ASP A 94 -5.71 13.15 -17.99
N TYR A 95 -5.08 12.65 -16.92
CA TYR A 95 -5.24 13.18 -15.56
C TYR A 95 -4.93 14.69 -15.47
N LEU A 96 -3.85 15.15 -16.10
CA LEU A 96 -3.47 16.57 -16.08
C LEU A 96 -4.45 17.49 -16.83
N SER A 97 -5.31 16.93 -17.68
CA SER A 97 -6.34 17.67 -18.42
C SER A 97 -7.76 17.50 -17.86
N SER A 98 -7.92 16.67 -16.82
CA SER A 98 -9.21 16.35 -16.23
C SER A 98 -9.33 17.01 -14.85
N ASP A 99 -9.90 18.21 -14.80
CA ASP A 99 -10.16 18.92 -13.54
C ASP A 99 -11.05 18.09 -12.60
N ASN A 100 -11.99 17.33 -13.19
CA ASN A 100 -12.84 16.41 -12.44
C ASN A 100 -12.01 15.34 -11.72
N ASP A 101 -11.11 14.66 -12.43
CA ASP A 101 -10.32 13.59 -11.83
C ASP A 101 -9.34 14.12 -10.78
N GLN A 102 -8.77 15.30 -11.01
CA GLN A 102 -7.90 15.97 -10.03
C GLN A 102 -8.67 16.28 -8.74
N ALA A 103 -9.86 16.86 -8.84
CA ALA A 103 -10.69 17.14 -7.68
C ALA A 103 -11.19 15.87 -6.98
N VAL A 104 -11.53 14.80 -7.72
CA VAL A 104 -11.88 13.50 -7.12
C VAL A 104 -10.71 12.96 -6.31
N VAL A 105 -9.51 12.96 -6.89
CA VAL A 105 -8.31 12.46 -6.24
C VAL A 105 -7.97 13.27 -4.99
N GLU A 106 -8.03 14.60 -5.05
CA GLU A 106 -7.75 15.51 -3.92
C GLU A 106 -8.73 15.28 -2.75
N ILE A 107 -10.02 15.17 -3.06
CA ILE A 107 -11.05 14.90 -2.06
C ILE A 107 -10.86 13.52 -1.43
N CYS A 108 -10.65 12.50 -2.27
CA CYS A 108 -10.51 11.13 -1.79
C CYS A 108 -9.25 10.94 -0.94
N ILE A 109 -8.11 11.54 -1.32
CA ILE A 109 -6.89 11.41 -0.51
C ILE A 109 -7.02 12.11 0.84
N THR A 110 -7.69 13.27 0.88
CA THR A 110 -8.01 13.97 2.14
C THR A 110 -8.88 13.11 3.04
N ARG A 111 -9.93 12.47 2.50
CA ARG A 111 -10.82 11.58 3.27
C ARG A 111 -10.07 10.36 3.79
N ILE A 112 -9.27 9.70 2.93
CA ILE A 112 -8.52 8.48 3.28
C ILE A 112 -7.50 8.77 4.36
N THR A 113 -6.67 9.81 4.20
CA THR A 113 -5.65 10.17 5.20
C THR A 113 -6.27 10.58 6.53
N THR A 114 -7.46 11.17 6.50
CA THR A 114 -8.27 11.40 7.71
C THR A 114 -8.72 10.10 8.35
N ALA A 115 -9.35 9.18 7.61
CA ALA A 115 -9.80 7.92 8.17
C ALA A 115 -8.65 7.08 8.74
N ILE A 116 -7.50 7.03 8.08
CA ILE A 116 -6.28 6.37 8.59
C ILE A 116 -5.88 6.94 9.95
N ARG A 117 -5.92 8.28 10.09
CA ARG A 117 -5.55 8.96 11.34
C ARG A 117 -6.56 8.66 12.45
N GLU A 118 -7.85 8.80 12.18
CA GLU A 118 -8.90 8.64 13.20
C GLU A 118 -9.04 7.17 13.65
N THR A 119 -8.78 6.21 12.77
CA THR A 119 -8.79 4.77 13.11
C THR A 119 -7.44 4.26 13.65
N GLY A 120 -6.37 5.04 13.54
CA GLY A 120 -5.02 4.61 13.94
C GLY A 120 -4.46 3.46 13.09
N SER A 121 -4.93 3.31 11.84
CA SER A 121 -4.71 2.14 10.98
C SER A 121 -3.53 2.27 10.01
N ILE A 122 -2.61 3.22 10.24
CA ILE A 122 -1.51 3.54 9.30
C ILE A 122 -0.69 2.32 8.89
N GLU A 123 -0.37 1.41 9.81
CA GLU A 123 0.47 0.25 9.50
C GLU A 123 -0.16 -0.62 8.41
N ARG A 124 -1.49 -0.82 8.49
CA ARG A 124 -2.28 -1.61 7.54
C ARG A 124 -2.28 -1.01 6.13
N HIS A 125 -2.33 0.31 6.03
CA HIS A 125 -2.51 1.02 4.75
C HIS A 125 -1.22 1.62 4.20
N SER A 126 -0.14 1.66 4.98
CA SER A 126 1.14 2.23 4.59
C SER A 126 1.75 1.65 3.30
N PRO A 127 1.61 0.34 2.96
CA PRO A 127 2.12 -0.16 1.68
C PRO A 127 1.46 0.51 0.47
N ALA A 128 0.13 0.63 0.46
CA ALA A 128 -0.61 1.27 -0.62
C ALA A 128 -0.35 2.79 -0.66
N LEU A 129 -0.29 3.43 0.52
CA LEU A 129 -0.02 4.86 0.66
C LEU A 129 1.36 5.23 0.11
N VAL A 130 2.40 4.47 0.51
CA VAL A 130 3.78 4.67 0.02
C VAL A 130 3.88 4.34 -1.48
N ALA A 131 3.16 3.33 -1.97
CA ALA A 131 3.14 2.99 -3.39
C ALA A 131 2.49 4.05 -4.29
N LEU A 132 1.48 4.78 -3.78
CA LEU A 132 0.92 5.96 -4.44
C LEU A 132 1.90 7.13 -4.38
N TRP A 133 2.51 7.36 -3.22
CA TRP A 133 3.50 8.43 -3.03
C TRP A 133 4.70 8.30 -3.96
N GLU A 134 5.23 7.09 -4.09
CA GLU A 134 6.30 6.77 -5.04
C GLU A 134 5.86 6.99 -6.49
N ALA A 135 4.60 6.72 -6.84
CA ALA A 135 4.09 6.93 -8.18
C ALA A 135 4.14 8.42 -8.57
N CYS A 136 3.90 9.34 -7.63
CA CYS A 136 4.03 10.78 -7.87
C CYS A 136 5.42 11.17 -8.39
N LEU A 137 6.49 10.46 -8.00
CA LEU A 137 7.84 10.71 -8.52
C LEU A 137 7.94 10.49 -10.03
N GLN A 138 7.06 9.72 -10.64
CA GLN A 138 7.09 9.48 -12.09
C GLN A 138 6.56 10.68 -12.90
N HIS A 139 5.98 11.67 -12.22
CA HIS A 139 5.37 12.85 -12.81
C HIS A 139 6.14 14.14 -12.45
N LYS A 140 5.77 15.25 -13.09
CA LYS A 140 6.36 16.56 -12.76
C LYS A 140 5.78 17.04 -11.44
N LEU A 141 6.66 17.31 -10.47
CA LEU A 141 6.30 17.82 -9.15
C LEU A 141 6.51 19.33 -9.00
N THR A 142 7.21 19.95 -9.95
CA THR A 142 7.41 21.40 -10.00
C THR A 142 6.39 22.03 -10.95
N PRO A 143 5.77 23.16 -10.58
CA PRO A 143 4.90 23.92 -11.48
C PRO A 143 5.60 24.24 -12.81
N ALA A 144 4.83 24.34 -13.90
CA ALA A 144 5.34 24.79 -15.18
C ALA A 144 5.23 26.32 -15.28
N GLY A 145 6.30 26.98 -15.72
CA GLY A 145 6.31 28.44 -15.94
C GLY A 145 6.29 29.24 -14.63
N GLU A 146 5.54 30.34 -14.63
CA GLU A 146 5.45 31.27 -13.49
C GLU A 146 4.30 30.93 -12.51
N SER A 147 3.59 29.81 -12.73
CA SER A 147 2.52 29.40 -11.81
C SER A 147 3.09 29.07 -10.43
N THR A 148 2.48 29.63 -9.40
CA THR A 148 2.75 29.26 -8.00
C THR A 148 1.90 28.08 -7.54
N GLU A 149 0.96 27.61 -8.37
CA GLU A 149 0.09 26.49 -8.01
C GLU A 149 0.84 25.16 -8.16
N ASP A 150 0.80 24.36 -7.10
CA ASP A 150 1.35 23.02 -7.12
C ASP A 150 0.69 22.14 -8.17
N THR A 151 1.50 21.34 -8.86
CA THR A 151 0.99 20.31 -9.76
C THR A 151 0.06 19.34 -9.01
N PRO A 152 -0.92 18.71 -9.68
CA PRO A 152 -1.79 17.73 -9.04
C PRO A 152 -1.03 16.61 -8.31
N HIS A 153 0.08 16.13 -8.88
CA HIS A 153 0.94 15.13 -8.23
C HIS A 153 1.71 15.65 -7.02
N ALA A 154 2.06 16.95 -7.00
CA ALA A 154 2.67 17.57 -5.83
C ALA A 154 1.67 17.70 -4.68
N LYS A 155 0.40 18.04 -4.96
CA LYS A 155 -0.67 18.07 -3.95
C LYS A 155 -0.87 16.69 -3.29
N ILE A 156 -1.02 15.64 -4.11
CA ILE A 156 -1.07 14.24 -3.63
C ILE A 156 0.13 13.91 -2.75
N ALA A 157 1.35 14.23 -3.23
CA ALA A 157 2.56 13.94 -2.48
C ALA A 157 2.64 14.70 -1.15
N SER A 158 2.12 15.92 -1.09
CA SER A 158 2.06 16.74 0.13
C SER A 158 1.09 16.18 1.17
N ASP A 159 -0.08 15.70 0.76
CA ASP A 159 -1.05 15.07 1.66
C ASP A 159 -0.50 13.78 2.26
N ILE A 160 0.12 12.93 1.43
CA ILE A 160 0.75 11.70 1.89
C ILE A 160 1.94 12.00 2.81
N THR A 161 2.77 12.98 2.44
CA THR A 161 3.90 13.42 3.27
C THR A 161 3.43 13.81 4.67
N SER A 162 2.35 14.58 4.76
CA SER A 162 1.77 15.00 6.03
C SER A 162 1.28 13.82 6.86
N CYS A 163 0.61 12.84 6.22
CA CYS A 163 0.17 11.61 6.87
C CYS A 163 1.35 10.77 7.40
N ILE A 164 2.40 10.59 6.59
CA ILE A 164 3.60 9.83 6.98
C ILE A 164 4.39 10.54 8.09
N LEU A 165 4.53 11.86 8.01
CA LEU A 165 5.22 12.66 9.04
C LEU A 165 4.56 12.54 10.41
N GLN A 166 3.23 12.47 10.46
CA GLN A 166 2.50 12.27 11.72
C GLN A 166 2.72 10.88 12.32
N ASN A 167 3.18 9.91 11.52
CA ASN A 167 3.38 8.51 11.90
C ASN A 167 4.88 8.11 11.91
N TYR A 168 5.79 9.09 12.05
CA TYR A 168 7.24 8.85 12.08
C TYR A 168 7.72 7.97 13.23
N SER A 169 6.93 7.81 14.29
CA SER A 169 7.23 6.95 15.42
C SER A 169 6.99 5.47 15.11
N CYS A 170 6.41 5.13 13.96
CA CYS A 170 6.06 3.76 13.58
C CYS A 170 7.17 3.07 12.77
N PRO A 171 7.87 2.07 13.35
CA PRO A 171 8.92 1.27 12.70
C PRO A 171 8.65 0.76 11.29
N SER A 172 7.48 0.17 11.07
CA SER A 172 7.09 -0.52 9.84
C SER A 172 6.83 0.50 8.73
N VAL A 173 6.14 1.58 9.06
CA VAL A 173 5.88 2.72 8.15
C VAL A 173 7.19 3.38 7.72
N MET A 174 8.11 3.63 8.67
CA MET A 174 9.41 4.23 8.35
C MET A 174 10.22 3.39 7.37
N ALA A 175 10.25 2.07 7.56
CA ALA A 175 11.00 1.16 6.69
C ALA A 175 10.53 1.25 5.22
N LEU A 176 9.23 1.48 5.00
CA LEU A 176 8.67 1.68 3.66
C LEU A 176 8.92 3.10 3.14
N ALA A 177 8.77 4.12 3.99
CA ALA A 177 8.76 5.51 3.58
C ALA A 177 10.16 6.11 3.35
N VAL A 178 11.18 5.71 4.11
CA VAL A 178 12.54 6.29 4.02
C VAL A 178 13.13 6.20 2.61
N PRO A 179 13.10 5.05 1.91
CA PRO A 179 13.62 4.96 0.53
C PRO A 179 12.89 5.88 -0.46
N VAL A 180 11.59 6.13 -0.25
CA VAL A 180 10.81 7.06 -1.08
C VAL A 180 11.16 8.51 -0.75
N ALA A 181 11.26 8.85 0.54
CA ALA A 181 11.62 10.18 1.02
C ALA A 181 12.98 10.66 0.48
N VAL A 182 13.98 9.78 0.46
CA VAL A 182 15.31 10.06 -0.11
C VAL A 182 15.24 10.42 -1.60
N ARG A 183 14.31 9.82 -2.35
CA ARG A 183 14.11 10.14 -3.78
C ARG A 183 13.39 11.48 -3.97
N PHE A 184 12.45 11.82 -3.09
CA PHE A 184 11.81 13.14 -3.09
C PHE A 184 12.79 14.28 -2.79
N LEU A 185 13.86 14.06 -2.03
CA LEU A 185 14.93 15.07 -1.85
C LEU A 185 15.53 15.54 -3.19
N HIS A 186 15.56 14.67 -4.19
CA HIS A 186 16.18 14.97 -5.48
C HIS A 186 15.17 15.42 -6.54
N ARG A 187 13.90 15.01 -6.43
CA ARG A 187 12.88 15.19 -7.46
C ARG A 187 11.69 16.06 -7.05
N GLY A 188 11.52 16.32 -5.76
CA GLY A 188 10.43 17.13 -5.24
C GLY A 188 10.60 18.63 -5.51
N ASN A 189 9.48 19.36 -5.43
CA ASN A 189 9.52 20.83 -5.37
C ASN A 189 10.22 21.29 -4.05
N LYS A 190 10.38 22.61 -3.89
CA LYS A 190 11.07 23.17 -2.72
C LYS A 190 10.44 22.73 -1.39
N GLU A 191 9.12 22.77 -1.30
CA GLU A 191 8.39 22.42 -0.07
C GLU A 191 8.48 20.93 0.25
N LEU A 192 8.26 20.05 -0.73
CA LEU A 192 8.41 18.61 -0.58
C LEU A 192 9.82 18.26 -0.13
N ARG A 193 10.86 18.86 -0.72
CA ARG A 193 12.25 18.64 -0.29
C ARG A 193 12.48 19.06 1.16
N ARG A 194 11.96 20.21 1.57
CA ARG A 194 12.04 20.67 2.97
C ARG A 194 11.35 19.68 3.91
N ASN A 195 10.15 19.21 3.56
CA ASN A 195 9.40 18.24 4.36
C ASN A 195 10.13 16.89 4.45
N MET A 196 10.77 16.45 3.36
CA MET A 196 11.59 15.24 3.37
C MET A 196 12.82 15.36 4.24
N SER A 197 13.53 16.49 4.18
CA SER A 197 14.65 16.75 5.09
C SER A 197 14.22 16.70 6.55
N SER A 198 13.05 17.26 6.89
CA SER A 198 12.47 17.16 8.23
C SER A 198 12.16 15.71 8.62
N TYR A 199 11.49 14.97 7.73
CA TYR A 199 11.14 13.56 7.98
C TYR A 199 12.38 12.69 8.19
N LEU A 200 13.39 12.83 7.32
CA LEU A 200 14.63 12.06 7.40
C LEU A 200 15.45 12.42 8.65
N SER A 201 15.38 13.68 9.10
CA SER A 201 15.99 14.09 10.37
C SER A 201 15.32 13.40 11.57
N LEU A 202 13.99 13.31 11.58
CA LEU A 202 13.25 12.55 12.59
C LEU A 202 13.58 11.06 12.51
N ALA A 203 13.67 10.52 11.29
CA ALA A 203 14.04 9.12 11.08
C ALA A 203 15.45 8.81 11.57
N ALA A 204 16.40 9.75 11.46
CA ALA A 204 17.77 9.59 11.94
C ALA A 204 17.83 9.47 13.47
N ILE A 205 16.97 10.21 14.16
CA ILE A 205 16.88 10.15 15.63
C ILE A 205 16.26 8.82 16.07
N ALA A 206 15.18 8.38 15.41
CA ALA A 206 14.43 7.20 15.84
C ALA A 206 15.04 5.87 15.36
N LYS A 207 15.59 5.84 14.14
CA LYS A 207 16.07 4.63 13.45
C LYS A 207 17.20 4.92 12.47
N ALA A 208 18.34 5.39 12.97
CA ALA A 208 19.53 5.69 12.18
C ALA A 208 19.97 4.55 11.24
N GLU A 209 19.75 3.28 11.63
CA GLU A 209 20.11 2.10 10.84
C GLU A 209 19.43 2.08 9.47
N LEU A 210 18.17 2.53 9.37
CA LEU A 210 17.42 2.60 8.10
C LEU A 210 18.02 3.61 7.11
N LEU A 211 18.81 4.56 7.59
CA LEU A 211 19.42 5.59 6.75
C LEU A 211 20.82 5.21 6.28
N SER A 212 21.43 4.19 6.87
CA SER A 212 22.80 3.78 6.57
C SER A 212 22.97 3.40 5.09
N GLU A 213 21.99 2.69 4.53
CA GLU A 213 21.93 2.29 3.10
C GLU A 213 21.71 3.48 2.15
N HIS A 214 21.29 4.63 2.69
CA HIS A 214 21.00 5.85 1.93
C HIS A 214 21.99 6.98 2.17
N ALA A 215 23.04 6.74 2.98
CA ALA A 215 23.98 7.78 3.41
C ALA A 215 24.60 8.55 2.24
N GLU A 216 25.00 7.85 1.18
CA GLU A 216 25.59 8.51 0.00
C GLU A 216 24.59 9.44 -0.70
N ALA A 217 23.34 9.00 -0.88
CA ALA A 217 22.30 9.81 -1.51
C ALA A 217 21.96 11.06 -0.67
N LEU A 218 21.95 10.91 0.66
CA LEU A 218 21.76 12.03 1.59
C LEU A 218 22.92 13.02 1.52
N CYS A 219 24.16 12.54 1.55
CA CYS A 219 25.34 13.39 1.41
C CYS A 219 25.31 14.17 0.09
N ARG A 220 24.98 13.52 -1.03
CA ARG A 220 24.83 14.18 -2.33
C ARG A 220 23.75 15.25 -2.31
N SER A 221 22.59 14.97 -1.70
CA SER A 221 21.51 15.94 -1.55
C SER A 221 21.98 17.20 -0.81
N VAL A 222 22.71 17.04 0.30
CA VAL A 222 23.25 18.17 1.08
C VAL A 222 24.29 18.96 0.28
N LEU A 223 25.24 18.27 -0.37
CA LEU A 223 26.29 18.90 -1.16
C LEU A 223 25.77 19.65 -2.39
N SER A 224 24.68 19.15 -2.98
CA SER A 224 24.01 19.82 -4.11
C SER A 224 23.25 21.10 -3.72
N GLY A 225 23.15 21.37 -2.42
CA GLY A 225 22.32 22.43 -1.88
C GLY A 225 20.84 22.06 -2.00
N THR A 226 20.26 21.51 -0.94
CA THR A 226 18.80 21.64 -0.73
C THR A 226 18.50 23.13 -0.52
N PRO A 227 17.83 23.82 -1.45
CA PRO A 227 17.46 25.22 -1.28
C PRO A 227 16.26 25.42 -0.34
#